data_AF-A0A7L4ALW2-F1
#
_entry.id   AF-A0A7L4ALW2-F1
#
_cell.length_a   1.000
_cell.length_b   1.000
_cell.length_c   1.000
_cell.angle_alpha   90.00
_cell.angle_beta   90.00
_cell.angle_gamma   90.00
#
_symmetry.space_group_name_H-M   'P 1'
#
loop_
_entity.id
_entity.type
_entity.pdbx_description
1 polymer ?
#
loop_
_entity_poly.entity_id
_entity_poly.type
_entity_poly.pdbx_seq_one_letter_code
_entity_poly.pdbx_strand_id
1 'polypeptide(L)'
;MQCQPAGCPFGQVCGLKDGVRGCVEQPGRCTLAPAAHFISFDGATGTTTAPGIYVMVSPCDSRRPAWFRLLVDVGEDRDRPAVVALHLFSPQAFLTIKKDKKVWVKGVPATLPVEVSSALTITESRGTIWIIQDPEFTIGLSPAGEVTVKVAQELSKHLCGICGNYDGNAANDLRGPDGKLVANMVAVAKAWRAPDFSH
;
A
#
# COMPACT_ATOMS: atom_id res chain seq x y z
N MET A 1 24.33 -26.46 28.09
CA MET A 1 23.41 -25.45 27.52
C MET A 1 23.86 -25.16 26.10
N GLN A 2 22.97 -25.28 25.13
CA GLN A 2 23.24 -25.01 23.71
C GLN A 2 22.48 -23.75 23.32
N CYS A 3 23.20 -22.72 22.86
CA CYS A 3 22.59 -21.52 22.30
C CYS A 3 21.93 -21.90 20.97
N GLN A 4 20.64 -21.61 20.83
CA GLN A 4 19.93 -21.68 19.55
C GLN A 4 19.89 -20.29 18.92
N PRO A 5 19.98 -20.18 17.58
CA PRO A 5 19.76 -18.91 16.90
C PRO A 5 18.35 -18.40 17.20
N ALA A 6 18.25 -17.26 17.89
CA ALA A 6 16.97 -16.59 18.14
C ALA A 6 16.77 -15.51 17.07
N GLY A 7 15.81 -15.72 16.19
CA GLY A 7 15.31 -14.69 15.28
C GLY A 7 14.19 -13.88 15.92
N CYS A 8 13.91 -12.70 15.37
CA CYS A 8 12.72 -11.97 15.77
C CYS A 8 11.45 -12.62 15.21
N PRO A 9 10.31 -12.55 15.94
CA PRO A 9 9.01 -12.93 15.42
C PRO A 9 8.68 -12.20 14.10
N PHE A 10 7.74 -12.74 13.34
CA PHE A 10 7.23 -12.08 12.13
C PHE A 10 6.76 -10.66 12.42
N GLY A 11 7.11 -9.73 11.53
CA GLY A 11 6.80 -8.31 11.70
C GLY A 11 7.75 -7.57 12.65
N GLN A 12 8.79 -8.23 13.17
CA GLN A 12 9.81 -7.57 13.99
C GLN A 12 11.21 -7.73 13.41
N VAL A 13 12.04 -6.70 13.61
CA VAL A 13 13.46 -6.73 13.24
C VAL A 13 14.34 -6.53 14.47
N CYS A 14 15.57 -7.03 14.41
CA CYS A 14 16.55 -6.75 15.46
C CYS A 14 16.93 -5.27 15.40
N GLY A 15 16.54 -4.53 16.44
CA GLY A 15 16.78 -3.10 16.56
C GLY A 15 17.12 -2.73 18.01
N LEU A 16 17.29 -1.43 18.26
CA LEU A 16 17.44 -0.91 19.60
C LEU A 16 16.06 -0.49 20.13
N LYS A 17 15.69 -1.03 21.29
CA LYS A 17 14.55 -0.58 22.09
C LYS A 17 15.11 -0.10 23.43
N ASP A 18 14.97 1.18 23.71
CA ASP A 18 15.51 1.82 24.94
C ASP A 18 17.01 1.56 25.17
N GLY A 19 17.80 1.54 24.09
CA GLY A 19 19.24 1.30 24.13
C GLY A 19 19.66 -0.17 24.24
N VAL A 20 18.71 -1.11 24.34
CA VAL A 20 18.97 -2.55 24.38
C VAL A 20 18.61 -3.20 23.04
N ARG A 21 19.44 -4.12 22.56
CA ARG A 21 19.11 -4.92 21.37
C ARG A 21 17.92 -5.82 21.66
N GLY A 22 16.86 -5.66 20.89
CA GLY A 22 15.64 -6.46 20.99
C GLY A 22 14.91 -6.48 19.66
N CYS A 23 13.78 -7.16 19.64
CA CYS A 23 12.90 -7.16 18.48
C CYS A 23 11.99 -5.94 18.53
N VAL A 24 12.04 -5.13 17.48
CA VAL A 24 11.23 -3.91 17.31
C VAL A 24 10.26 -4.11 16.18
N GLU A 25 9.06 -3.57 16.34
CA GLU A 25 8.02 -3.66 15.31
C GLU A 25 8.48 -3.01 14.00
N GLN A 26 8.25 -3.73 12.91
CA GLN A 26 8.49 -3.30 11.56
C GLN A 26 7.15 -3.26 10.82
N PRO A 27 6.66 -2.06 10.47
CA PRO A 27 5.47 -1.91 9.64
C PRO A 27 5.63 -2.69 8.33
N GLY A 28 4.57 -3.38 7.91
CA GLY A 28 4.52 -4.03 6.60
C GLY A 28 4.69 -2.98 5.52
N ARG A 29 5.58 -3.23 4.55
CA ARG A 29 5.86 -2.29 3.45
C ARG A 29 5.58 -2.95 2.09
N CYS A 30 4.68 -2.35 1.31
CA CYS A 30 4.42 -2.72 -0.08
C CYS A 30 4.79 -1.54 -1.00
N THR A 31 5.31 -1.81 -2.20
CA THR A 31 5.68 -0.76 -3.16
C THR A 31 5.28 -1.10 -4.59
N LEU A 32 4.86 -0.07 -5.33
CA LEU A 32 4.72 -0.08 -6.79
C LEU A 32 5.58 1.03 -7.37
N ALA A 33 6.75 0.68 -7.90
CA ALA A 33 7.73 1.57 -8.48
C ALA A 33 7.46 1.83 -9.98
N PRO A 34 8.08 2.86 -10.58
CA PRO A 34 8.01 3.10 -12.03
C PRO A 34 8.46 1.87 -12.83
N ALA A 35 8.04 1.82 -14.10
CA ALA A 35 8.10 0.59 -14.90
C ALA A 35 7.31 -0.58 -14.29
N ALA A 36 6.37 -0.24 -13.39
CA ALA A 36 5.43 -1.17 -12.78
C ALA A 36 6.10 -2.33 -12.01
N HIS A 37 7.27 -2.06 -11.40
CA HIS A 37 7.94 -3.01 -10.52
C HIS A 37 7.27 -3.04 -9.15
N PHE A 38 6.83 -4.22 -8.76
CA PHE A 38 6.02 -4.45 -7.58
C PHE A 38 6.81 -5.24 -6.53
N ILE A 39 6.60 -4.89 -5.26
CA ILE A 39 7.06 -5.62 -4.08
C ILE A 39 5.90 -5.69 -3.08
N SER A 40 5.47 -6.91 -2.73
CA SER A 40 4.41 -7.16 -1.75
C SER A 40 4.87 -6.89 -0.32
N PHE A 41 3.95 -7.00 0.63
CA PHE A 41 4.29 -6.88 2.06
C PHE A 41 5.29 -7.94 2.54
N ASP A 42 5.24 -9.15 2.00
CA ASP A 42 6.14 -10.24 2.41
C ASP A 42 7.34 -10.42 1.45
N GLY A 43 7.44 -9.58 0.41
CA GLY A 43 8.61 -9.50 -0.47
C GLY A 43 8.49 -10.26 -1.79
N ALA A 44 7.30 -10.77 -2.14
CA ALA A 44 7.03 -11.24 -3.49
C ALA A 44 7.20 -10.09 -4.50
N THR A 45 7.89 -10.37 -5.60
CA THR A 45 8.20 -9.36 -6.61
C THR A 45 7.64 -9.72 -7.97
N GLY A 46 7.44 -8.71 -8.81
CA GLY A 46 7.05 -8.91 -10.20
C GLY A 46 6.94 -7.60 -10.95
N THR A 47 6.58 -7.69 -12.22
CA THR A 47 6.27 -6.53 -13.07
C THR A 47 4.84 -6.66 -13.58
N THR A 48 4.11 -5.55 -13.64
CA THR A 48 2.82 -5.46 -14.36
C THR A 48 2.97 -4.64 -15.64
N THR A 49 2.09 -4.83 -16.62
CA THR A 49 2.26 -4.30 -17.98
C THR A 49 1.00 -3.69 -18.59
N ALA A 50 -0.09 -3.52 -17.82
CA ALA A 50 -1.33 -2.93 -18.34
C ALA A 50 -1.70 -1.62 -17.63
N PRO A 51 -1.97 -0.53 -18.36
CA PRO A 51 -2.63 0.64 -17.81
C PRO A 51 -4.01 0.29 -17.22
N GLY A 52 -4.40 1.01 -16.18
CA GLY A 52 -5.69 0.87 -15.53
C GLY A 52 -5.64 1.07 -14.02
N ILE A 53 -6.79 0.86 -13.40
CA ILE A 53 -7.01 1.11 -11.99
C ILE A 53 -7.09 -0.23 -11.25
N TYR A 54 -6.29 -0.39 -10.22
CA TYR A 54 -6.12 -1.65 -9.49
C TYR A 54 -6.32 -1.44 -7.98
N VAL A 55 -6.90 -2.43 -7.32
CA VAL A 55 -6.96 -2.48 -5.85
C VAL A 55 -5.57 -2.80 -5.32
N MET A 56 -4.87 -1.79 -4.82
CA MET A 56 -3.53 -1.98 -4.28
C MET A 56 -3.57 -2.76 -2.96
N VAL A 57 -4.40 -2.27 -2.03
CA VAL A 57 -4.61 -2.89 -0.74
C VAL A 57 -5.96 -2.48 -0.13
N SER A 58 -6.60 -3.43 0.53
CA SER A 58 -7.78 -3.24 1.39
C SER A 58 -7.85 -4.36 2.41
N PRO A 59 -8.52 -4.19 3.55
CA PRO A 59 -8.89 -5.33 4.38
C PRO A 59 -9.77 -6.32 3.58
N CYS A 60 -9.56 -7.63 3.77
CA CYS A 60 -10.36 -8.66 3.11
C CYS A 60 -11.82 -8.67 3.58
N ASP A 61 -12.04 -8.38 4.88
CA ASP A 61 -13.39 -8.20 5.44
C ASP A 61 -13.74 -6.71 5.49
N SER A 62 -14.60 -6.29 4.58
CA SER A 62 -15.09 -4.92 4.46
C SER A 62 -16.02 -4.50 5.61
N ARG A 63 -16.45 -5.42 6.48
CA ARG A 63 -17.27 -5.11 7.66
C ARG A 63 -16.45 -4.61 8.85
N ARG A 64 -15.11 -4.59 8.73
CA ARG A 64 -14.24 -4.04 9.77
C ARG A 64 -14.51 -2.54 9.97
N PRO A 65 -14.56 -2.05 11.22
CA PRO A 65 -14.75 -0.61 11.47
C PRO A 65 -13.68 0.27 10.81
N ALA A 66 -12.41 -0.18 10.81
CA ALA A 66 -11.28 0.49 10.18
C ALA A 66 -11.07 0.01 8.72
N TRP A 67 -12.14 -0.11 7.93
CA TRP A 67 -12.01 -0.48 6.53
C TRP A 67 -11.35 0.64 5.72
N PHE A 68 -10.59 0.26 4.70
CA PHE A 68 -10.12 1.19 3.67
C PHE A 68 -9.94 0.45 2.35
N ARG A 69 -9.93 1.19 1.25
CA ARG A 69 -9.61 0.67 -0.08
C ARG A 69 -8.73 1.67 -0.80
N LEU A 70 -7.49 1.26 -1.06
CA LEU A 70 -6.54 2.04 -1.86
C LEU A 70 -6.55 1.54 -3.29
N LEU A 71 -6.89 2.42 -4.23
CA LEU A 71 -6.74 2.21 -5.65
C LEU A 71 -5.52 2.95 -6.18
N VAL A 72 -4.78 2.29 -7.06
CA VAL A 72 -3.71 2.90 -7.86
C VAL A 72 -4.15 2.98 -9.30
N ASP A 73 -4.03 4.17 -9.88
CA ASP A 73 -4.25 4.43 -11.30
C ASP A 73 -2.90 4.42 -12.02
N VAL A 74 -2.64 3.37 -12.79
CA VAL A 74 -1.43 3.19 -13.57
C VAL A 74 -1.69 3.69 -14.99
N GLY A 75 -1.00 4.77 -15.34
CA GLY A 75 -1.04 5.36 -16.67
C GLY A 75 0.34 5.37 -17.32
N GLU A 76 0.43 6.06 -18.46
CA GLU A 76 1.69 6.32 -19.15
C GLU A 76 2.27 7.66 -18.68
N ASP A 77 3.54 7.67 -18.27
CA ASP A 77 4.28 8.88 -17.90
C ASP A 77 5.68 8.83 -18.51
N ARG A 78 5.95 9.70 -19.48
CA ARG A 78 7.23 9.74 -20.24
C ARG A 78 7.59 8.38 -20.82
N ASP A 79 6.66 7.78 -21.56
CA ASP A 79 6.81 6.50 -22.27
C ASP A 79 7.09 5.28 -21.38
N ARG A 80 6.73 5.37 -20.09
CA ARG A 80 6.79 4.25 -19.15
C ARG A 80 5.57 4.17 -18.24
N PRO A 81 5.13 2.97 -17.83
CA PRO A 81 4.08 2.82 -16.85
C PRO A 81 4.49 3.41 -15.49
N ALA A 82 3.63 4.24 -14.92
CA ALA A 82 3.78 4.78 -13.58
C ALA A 82 2.41 5.07 -12.94
N VAL A 83 2.38 5.22 -11.62
CA VAL A 83 1.16 5.65 -10.94
C VAL A 83 0.93 7.14 -11.20
N VAL A 84 -0.21 7.48 -11.77
CA VAL A 84 -0.61 8.86 -12.10
C VAL A 84 -1.60 9.42 -11.09
N ALA A 85 -2.37 8.55 -10.41
CA ALA A 85 -3.26 8.93 -9.33
C ALA A 85 -3.44 7.83 -8.26
N LEU A 86 -3.78 8.26 -7.06
CA LEU A 86 -4.27 7.43 -5.97
C LEU A 86 -5.71 7.79 -5.65
N HIS A 87 -6.52 6.78 -5.36
CA HIS A 87 -7.84 6.96 -4.76
C HIS A 87 -7.92 6.19 -3.45
N LEU A 88 -8.15 6.89 -2.35
CA LEU A 88 -8.35 6.26 -1.03
C LEU A 88 -9.80 6.41 -0.62
N PHE A 89 -10.43 5.29 -0.29
CA PHE A 89 -11.75 5.26 0.31
C PHE A 89 -11.64 4.74 1.75
N SER A 90 -12.16 5.50 2.71
CA SER A 90 -12.25 5.09 4.11
C SER A 90 -13.43 5.79 4.80
N PRO A 91 -13.80 5.41 6.03
CA PRO A 91 -14.79 6.14 6.83
C PRO A 91 -14.45 7.62 7.03
N GLN A 92 -13.16 7.97 7.06
CA GLN A 92 -12.70 9.33 7.31
C GLN A 92 -12.80 10.20 6.05
N ALA A 93 -12.47 9.63 4.88
CA ALA A 93 -12.31 10.41 3.66
C ALA A 93 -12.45 9.61 2.35
N PHE A 94 -12.87 10.32 1.31
CA PHE A 94 -12.65 9.94 -0.08
C PHE A 94 -11.62 10.88 -0.68
N LEU A 95 -10.44 10.35 -0.97
CA LEU A 95 -9.31 11.13 -1.47
C LEU A 95 -9.02 10.79 -2.91
N THR A 96 -8.74 11.81 -3.71
CA THR A 96 -8.06 11.65 -4.99
C THR A 96 -6.77 12.46 -4.95
N ILE A 97 -5.63 11.82 -5.20
CA ILE A 97 -4.32 12.48 -5.23
C ILE A 97 -3.69 12.18 -6.57
N LYS A 98 -3.39 13.22 -7.34
CA LYS A 98 -2.68 13.09 -8.61
C LYS A 98 -1.19 13.35 -8.43
N LYS A 99 -0.39 12.74 -9.30
CA LYS A 99 1.06 12.92 -9.36
C LYS A 99 1.48 14.37 -9.59
N ASP A 100 0.62 15.19 -10.21
CA ASP A 100 0.80 16.64 -10.38
C ASP A 100 0.45 17.47 -9.13
N LYS A 101 0.32 16.81 -7.97
CA LYS A 101 0.02 17.38 -6.65
C LYS A 101 -1.36 17.97 -6.46
N LYS A 102 -2.29 17.72 -7.38
CA LYS A 102 -3.69 18.06 -7.15
C LYS A 102 -4.32 17.04 -6.20
N VAL A 103 -4.97 17.57 -5.15
CA VAL A 103 -5.61 16.78 -4.10
C VAL A 103 -7.08 17.17 -4.02
N TRP A 104 -7.95 16.17 -3.89
CA TRP A 104 -9.37 16.36 -3.62
C TRP A 104 -9.75 15.58 -2.38
N VAL A 105 -10.51 16.22 -1.49
CA VAL A 105 -11.10 15.63 -0.30
C VAL A 105 -12.61 15.68 -0.45
N LYS A 106 -13.27 14.51 -0.50
CA LYS A 106 -14.72 14.40 -0.72
C LYS A 106 -15.19 15.13 -1.99
N GLY A 107 -14.36 15.11 -3.03
CA GLY A 107 -14.63 15.77 -4.32
C GLY A 107 -14.29 17.26 -4.39
N VAL A 108 -13.91 17.89 -3.28
CA VAL A 108 -13.54 19.32 -3.24
C VAL A 108 -12.02 19.46 -3.33
N PRO A 109 -11.49 20.34 -4.22
CA PRO A 109 -10.06 20.61 -4.27
C PRO A 109 -9.51 21.09 -2.92
N ALA A 110 -8.35 20.59 -2.52
CA ALA A 110 -7.68 20.94 -1.27
C ALA A 110 -6.20 21.30 -1.51
N THR A 111 -5.66 22.18 -0.66
CA THR A 111 -4.26 22.57 -0.65
C THR A 111 -3.52 21.86 0.47
N LEU A 112 -2.28 21.41 0.23
CA LEU A 112 -1.45 20.76 1.23
C LEU A 112 -0.73 21.80 2.13
N PRO A 113 -0.48 21.48 3.42
CA PRO A 113 -0.99 20.32 4.15
C PRO A 113 -2.49 20.45 4.46
N VAL A 114 -3.19 19.33 4.55
CA VAL A 114 -4.61 19.30 4.94
C VAL A 114 -4.84 18.23 6.01
N GLU A 115 -5.44 18.64 7.12
CA GLU A 115 -5.97 17.74 8.14
C GLU A 115 -7.42 17.41 7.76
N VAL A 116 -7.68 16.14 7.43
CA VAL A 116 -9.00 15.69 6.95
C VAL A 116 -9.89 15.27 8.13
N SER A 117 -9.26 14.75 9.18
CA SER A 117 -9.86 14.42 10.48
C SER A 117 -8.75 14.43 11.54
N SER A 118 -9.11 14.28 12.82
CA SER A 118 -8.13 14.15 13.92
C SER A 118 -7.18 12.96 13.77
N ALA A 119 -7.50 11.99 12.90
CA ALA A 119 -6.70 10.80 12.66
C ALA A 119 -6.04 10.77 11.28
N LEU A 120 -6.46 11.60 10.31
CA LEU A 120 -6.00 11.51 8.92
C LEU A 120 -5.51 12.87 8.41
N THR A 121 -4.25 12.90 8.01
CA THR A 121 -3.58 14.11 7.49
C THR A 121 -2.91 13.81 6.15
N ILE A 122 -2.90 14.81 5.27
CA ILE A 122 -2.19 14.77 3.99
C ILE A 122 -1.12 15.86 3.99
N THR A 123 0.13 15.49 3.76
CA THR A 123 1.28 16.41 3.78
C THR A 123 2.15 16.23 2.54
N GLU A 124 3.00 17.21 2.25
CA GLU A 124 4.05 17.08 1.24
C GLU A 124 5.42 17.12 1.92
N SER A 125 6.31 16.21 1.56
CA SER A 125 7.72 16.25 1.95
C SER A 125 8.60 15.78 0.80
N ARG A 126 9.58 16.63 0.43
CA ARG A 126 10.53 16.38 -0.68
C ARG A 126 9.83 16.03 -2.00
N GLY A 127 8.67 16.64 -2.27
CA GLY A 127 7.87 16.37 -3.46
C GLY A 127 6.94 15.17 -3.38
N THR A 128 7.12 14.27 -2.39
CA THR A 128 6.21 13.14 -2.15
C THR A 128 5.02 13.59 -1.33
N ILE A 129 3.83 13.20 -1.77
CA ILE A 129 2.58 13.43 -1.05
C ILE A 129 2.34 12.23 -0.14
N TRP A 130 2.13 12.49 1.15
CA TRP A 130 1.93 11.48 2.18
C TRP A 130 0.52 11.57 2.74
N ILE A 131 -0.24 10.49 2.67
CA ILE A 131 -1.47 10.27 3.43
C ILE A 131 -1.08 9.51 4.69
N ILE A 132 -1.35 10.07 5.86
CA ILE A 132 -0.94 9.54 7.15
C ILE A 132 -2.20 9.32 7.97
N GLN A 133 -2.42 8.07 8.38
CA GLN A 133 -3.40 7.70 9.40
C GLN A 133 -2.69 6.78 10.39
N ASP A 134 -2.08 7.36 11.42
CA ASP A 134 -1.24 6.65 12.39
C ASP A 134 -2.11 6.06 13.52
N PRO A 135 -1.91 4.78 13.91
CA PRO A 135 -0.88 3.85 13.44
C PRO A 135 -1.28 3.00 12.21
N GLU A 136 -2.50 3.11 11.69
CA GLU A 136 -3.04 2.17 10.69
C GLU A 136 -2.22 2.08 9.41
N PHE A 137 -1.95 3.20 8.74
CA PHE A 137 -1.20 3.23 7.50
C PHE A 137 -0.52 4.56 7.19
N THR A 138 0.51 4.50 6.35
CA THR A 138 1.10 5.64 5.68
C THR A 138 1.26 5.33 4.19
N ILE A 139 0.72 6.19 3.34
CA ILE A 139 0.74 6.01 1.88
C ILE A 139 1.49 7.20 1.26
N GLY A 140 2.49 6.93 0.44
CA GLY A 140 3.27 7.96 -0.25
C GLY A 140 3.16 7.82 -1.76
N LEU A 141 2.92 8.94 -2.47
CA LEU A 141 3.04 9.05 -3.93
C LEU A 141 4.19 9.99 -4.29
N SER A 142 5.24 9.45 -4.90
CA SER A 142 6.43 10.23 -5.26
C SER A 142 6.26 10.97 -6.60
N PRO A 143 7.08 12.00 -6.88
CA PRO A 143 7.13 12.65 -8.19
C PRO A 143 7.53 11.71 -9.34
N ALA A 144 8.08 10.54 -9.06
CA ALA A 144 8.37 9.52 -10.07
C ALA A 144 7.14 8.63 -10.37
N GLY A 145 6.07 8.71 -9.57
CA GLY A 145 4.93 7.79 -9.65
C GLY A 145 5.19 6.46 -8.94
N GLU A 146 6.11 6.46 -7.96
CA GLU A 146 6.25 5.35 -7.01
C GLU A 146 5.18 5.50 -5.92
N VAL A 147 4.51 4.40 -5.60
CA VAL A 147 3.64 4.30 -4.43
C VAL A 147 4.32 3.45 -3.37
N THR A 148 4.42 3.98 -2.16
CA THR A 148 4.79 3.24 -0.95
C THR A 148 3.55 3.12 -0.07
N VAL A 149 3.24 1.93 0.40
CA VAL A 149 2.26 1.69 1.46
C VAL A 149 2.97 1.07 2.65
N LYS A 150 2.79 1.67 3.82
CA LYS A 150 3.14 1.09 5.12
C LYS A 150 1.87 0.83 5.91
N VAL A 151 1.80 -0.31 6.59
CA VAL A 151 0.65 -0.71 7.42
C VAL A 151 1.13 -1.18 8.79
N ALA A 152 0.30 -0.97 9.82
CA ALA A 152 0.51 -1.58 11.14
C ALA A 152 0.55 -3.11 11.04
N GLN A 153 1.31 -3.74 11.94
CA GLN A 153 1.37 -5.20 12.08
C GLN A 153 -0.02 -5.80 12.35
N GLU A 154 -0.94 -5.02 12.92
CA GLU A 154 -2.29 -5.45 13.32
C GLU A 154 -3.17 -5.79 12.11
N LEU A 155 -2.76 -5.33 10.93
CA LEU A 155 -3.37 -5.66 9.64
C LEU A 155 -2.81 -6.95 9.04
N SER A 156 -1.80 -7.59 9.65
CA SER A 156 -1.27 -8.89 9.20
C SER A 156 -2.37 -9.92 9.06
N LYS A 157 -2.35 -10.69 7.96
CA LYS A 157 -3.35 -11.73 7.61
C LYS A 157 -4.76 -11.21 7.36
N HIS A 158 -4.95 -9.90 7.34
CA HIS A 158 -6.25 -9.26 7.16
C HIS A 158 -6.33 -8.43 5.88
N LEU A 159 -5.23 -8.31 5.13
CA LEU A 159 -5.16 -7.53 3.91
C LEU A 159 -5.33 -8.39 2.67
N CYS A 160 -5.85 -7.75 1.63
CA CYS A 160 -6.11 -8.29 0.32
C CYS A 160 -5.77 -7.21 -0.72
N GLY A 161 -5.51 -7.60 -1.96
CA GLY A 161 -5.12 -6.70 -3.04
C GLY A 161 -3.82 -7.14 -3.69
N ILE A 162 -3.29 -6.33 -4.60
CA ILE A 162 -2.03 -6.66 -5.26
C ILE A 162 -0.87 -6.78 -4.27
N CYS A 163 -0.91 -6.08 -3.13
CA CYS A 163 0.12 -6.10 -2.08
C CYS A 163 0.23 -7.42 -1.28
N GLY A 164 -0.60 -8.43 -1.58
CA GLY A 164 -0.59 -9.70 -0.85
C GLY A 164 -1.38 -9.65 0.45
N ASN A 165 -1.22 -10.67 1.29
CA ASN A 165 -2.01 -10.84 2.52
C ASN A 165 -1.27 -10.48 3.82
N TYR A 166 0.04 -10.17 3.72
CA TYR A 166 0.89 -9.76 4.83
C TYR A 166 0.91 -10.81 5.96
N ASP A 167 1.17 -12.07 5.60
CA ASP A 167 1.22 -13.20 6.54
C ASP A 167 2.64 -13.73 6.83
N GLY A 168 3.63 -13.16 6.15
CA GLY A 168 5.04 -13.53 6.24
C GLY A 168 5.51 -14.55 5.23
N ASN A 169 4.69 -14.87 4.22
CA ASN A 169 5.00 -15.86 3.23
C ASN A 169 4.87 -15.32 1.79
N ALA A 170 5.96 -14.76 1.27
CA ALA A 170 6.06 -14.29 -0.12
C ALA A 170 5.63 -15.34 -1.17
N ALA A 171 5.79 -16.64 -0.91
CA ALA A 171 5.42 -17.68 -1.88
C ALA A 171 3.91 -17.75 -2.12
N ASN A 172 3.11 -17.11 -1.26
CA ASN A 172 1.67 -17.16 -1.31
C ASN A 172 0.99 -15.81 -1.63
N ASP A 173 1.77 -14.76 -1.89
CA ASP A 173 1.23 -13.40 -2.08
C ASP A 173 0.57 -13.17 -3.44
N LEU A 174 0.91 -13.98 -4.45
CA LEU A 174 0.33 -13.86 -5.79
C LEU A 174 -1.05 -14.52 -5.83
N ARG A 175 -2.05 -13.86 -5.24
CA ARG A 175 -3.45 -14.34 -5.19
C ARG A 175 -4.42 -13.43 -5.91
N GLY A 176 -5.51 -14.01 -6.42
CA GLY A 176 -6.68 -13.27 -6.89
C GLY A 176 -7.67 -12.95 -5.76
N PRO A 177 -8.76 -12.20 -6.06
CA PRO A 177 -9.82 -11.91 -5.09
C PRO A 177 -10.55 -13.13 -4.53
N ASP A 178 -10.51 -14.27 -5.24
CA ASP A 178 -11.07 -15.55 -4.78
C ASP A 178 -10.13 -16.31 -3.82
N GLY A 179 -8.98 -15.71 -3.47
CA GLY A 179 -7.97 -16.28 -2.59
C GLY A 179 -7.08 -17.34 -3.25
N LYS A 180 -7.28 -17.66 -4.53
CA LYS A 180 -6.46 -18.65 -5.24
C LYS A 180 -5.16 -18.06 -5.74
N LEU A 181 -4.11 -18.87 -5.74
CA LEU A 181 -2.83 -18.50 -6.32
C LEU A 181 -2.96 -18.33 -7.83
N VAL A 182 -2.26 -17.35 -8.37
CA VAL A 182 -2.15 -17.08 -9.80
C VAL A 182 -0.69 -17.14 -10.24
N ALA A 183 -0.46 -17.29 -11.54
CA ALA A 183 0.85 -17.65 -12.07
C ALA A 183 1.93 -16.57 -11.90
N ASN A 184 1.55 -15.29 -11.95
CA ASN A 184 2.49 -14.17 -11.94
C ASN A 184 1.79 -12.83 -11.62
N MET A 185 2.58 -11.76 -11.46
CA MET A 185 2.07 -10.44 -11.12
C MET A 185 1.14 -9.83 -12.18
N VAL A 186 1.30 -10.18 -13.47
CA VAL A 186 0.37 -9.76 -14.52
C VAL A 186 -1.02 -10.35 -14.28
N ALA A 187 -1.10 -11.63 -13.90
CA ALA A 187 -2.36 -12.27 -13.54
C ALA A 187 -2.96 -11.68 -12.26
N VAL A 188 -2.13 -11.34 -11.26
CA VAL A 188 -2.56 -10.63 -10.03
C VAL A 188 -3.18 -9.29 -10.40
N ALA A 189 -2.46 -8.44 -11.13
CA ALA A 189 -2.94 -7.12 -11.53
C ALA A 189 -4.27 -7.21 -12.30
N LYS A 190 -4.37 -8.15 -13.25
CA LYS A 190 -5.62 -8.39 -13.99
C LYS A 190 -6.78 -8.80 -13.06
N ALA A 191 -6.53 -9.68 -12.09
CA ALA A 191 -7.54 -10.16 -11.16
C ALA A 191 -8.01 -9.07 -10.18
N TRP A 192 -7.12 -8.14 -9.83
CA TRP A 192 -7.41 -7.02 -8.91
C TRP A 192 -7.73 -5.69 -9.61
N ARG A 193 -8.08 -5.73 -10.90
CA ARG A 193 -8.59 -4.55 -11.59
C ARG A 193 -9.88 -4.09 -10.91
N ALA A 194 -10.09 -2.78 -10.79
CA ALA A 194 -11.28 -2.19 -10.19
C ALA A 194 -12.28 -1.78 -11.30
N PRO A 195 -13.16 -2.66 -11.78
CA PRO A 195 -14.10 -2.33 -12.86
C PRO A 195 -15.20 -1.35 -12.43
N ASP A 196 -15.40 -1.22 -11.11
CA ASP A 196 -16.37 -0.35 -10.46
C ASP A 196 -15.86 1.10 -10.29
N PHE A 197 -14.65 1.40 -10.76
CA PHE A 197 -14.06 2.73 -10.72
C PHE A 197 -13.46 3.10 -12.08
N SER A 198 -13.92 4.20 -12.64
CA SER A 198 -13.40 4.79 -13.87
C SER A 198 -13.04 6.25 -13.66
N HIS A 199 -12.24 6.80 -14.59
CA HIS A 199 -12.00 8.24 -14.69
C HIS A 199 -13.30 9.02 -14.91
#